data_AF-A0A0Q4MWN6-F1
#
_entry.id   AF-A0A0Q4MWN6-F1
#
_cell.length_a   1.000
_cell.length_b   1.000
_cell.length_c   1.000
_cell.angle_alpha   90.00
_cell.angle_beta   90.00
_cell.angle_gamma   90.00
#
_symmetry.space_group_name_H-M   'P 1'
#
loop_
_entity.id
_entity.type
_entity.pdbx_description
1 polymer ?
#
loop_
_entity_poly.entity_id
_entity_poly.type
_entity_poly.pdbx_seq_one_letter_code
_entity_poly.pdbx_strand_id
1 'polypeptide(L)'
;MSCPRTSVCLSPLPASQASRTPRILLGGQHQPTLLRHLEGLSRRKGQARAFLIQFVEAGCHLAQYGNDRFDLAVIQAPVPDEAAEVIGHLTRIARQGLITRR
;
A
#
# COMPACT_ATOMS: atom_id res chain seq x y z
N MET A 1 13.90 22.73 -6.41
CA MET A 1 14.65 21.55 -5.93
C MET A 1 13.77 20.32 -6.07
N SER A 2 14.11 19.38 -6.96
CA SER A 2 13.33 18.15 -7.14
C SER A 2 13.71 17.17 -6.04
N CYS A 3 12.81 16.95 -5.08
CA CYS A 3 12.99 15.89 -4.09
C CYS A 3 13.12 14.54 -4.82
N PRO A 4 14.11 13.69 -4.49
CA PRO A 4 14.27 12.40 -5.14
C PRO A 4 12.98 11.60 -4.96
N ARG A 5 12.33 11.25 -6.08
CA ARG A 5 11.16 10.38 -6.06
C ARG A 5 11.63 8.98 -5.69
N THR A 6 11.13 8.44 -4.59
CA THR A 6 11.37 7.05 -4.21
C THR A 6 10.67 6.14 -5.23
N SER A 7 11.39 5.73 -6.28
CA SER A 7 10.88 4.73 -7.22
C SER A 7 11.09 3.34 -6.63
N VAL A 8 10.04 2.76 -6.06
CA VAL A 8 10.04 1.36 -5.62
C VAL A 8 9.60 0.48 -6.78
N CYS A 9 10.46 -0.46 -7.21
CA CYS A 9 10.09 -1.45 -8.22
C CYS A 9 9.41 -2.64 -7.52
N LEU A 10 8.09 -2.62 -7.44
CA LEU A 10 7.33 -3.78 -6.98
C LEU A 10 7.15 -4.78 -8.13
N SER A 11 7.20 -6.06 -7.78
CA SER A 11 6.78 -7.15 -8.68
C SER A 11 5.40 -6.81 -9.26
N PRO A 12 5.13 -7.10 -10.54
CA PRO A 12 3.82 -6.83 -11.12
C PRO A 12 2.72 -7.42 -10.24
N LEU A 13 1.65 -6.66 -10.00
CA LEU A 13 0.44 -7.23 -9.40
C LEU A 13 0.04 -8.44 -10.24
N PRO A 14 -0.33 -9.58 -9.62
CA PRO A 14 -0.52 -10.84 -10.32
C PRO A 14 -1.47 -10.67 -11.52
N ALA A 15 -1.02 -11.14 -12.69
CA ALA A 15 -1.68 -10.94 -13.99
C ALA A 15 -3.10 -11.54 -14.06
N SER A 16 -3.42 -12.49 -13.17
CA SER A 16 -4.76 -13.08 -13.01
C SER A 16 -5.87 -12.04 -12.79
N GLN A 17 -5.53 -10.80 -12.44
CA GLN A 17 -6.48 -9.72 -12.15
C GLN A 17 -6.31 -8.50 -13.07
N ALA A 18 -5.72 -8.69 -14.25
CA ALA A 18 -5.42 -7.60 -15.19
C ALA A 18 -6.65 -6.76 -15.63
N SER A 19 -7.88 -7.28 -15.49
CA SER A 19 -9.11 -6.54 -15.86
C SER A 19 -9.72 -5.69 -14.75
N ARG A 20 -9.27 -5.81 -13.48
CA ARG A 20 -9.86 -5.08 -12.35
C ARG A 20 -9.01 -3.91 -11.88
N THR A 21 -9.68 -2.85 -11.39
CA THR A 21 -9.04 -1.72 -10.72
C THR A 21 -8.38 -2.21 -9.42
N PRO A 22 -7.06 -1.99 -9.21
CA PRO A 22 -6.38 -2.46 -8.02
C PRO A 22 -6.89 -1.79 -6.75
N ARG A 23 -7.02 -2.55 -5.68
CA ARG A 23 -7.36 -2.07 -4.33
C ARG A 23 -6.09 -1.83 -3.53
N ILE A 24 -5.90 -0.59 -3.09
CA ILE A 24 -4.73 -0.14 -2.34
C ILE A 24 -5.15 0.27 -0.94
N LEU A 25 -4.50 -0.29 0.06
CA LEU A 25 -4.62 0.13 1.45
C LEU A 25 -3.52 1.15 1.77
N LEU A 26 -3.88 2.32 2.31
CA LEU A 26 -2.97 3.34 2.80
C LEU A 26 -3.15 3.53 4.30
N GLY A 27 -2.14 3.15 5.08
CA GLY A 27 -2.13 3.26 6.54
C GLY A 27 -1.12 4.28 7.04
N GLY A 28 -1.55 5.28 7.80
CA GLY A 28 -0.61 6.21 8.45
C GLY A 28 -1.15 7.63 8.60
N GLN A 29 -0.41 8.45 9.36
CA GLN A 29 -0.94 9.75 9.81
C GLN A 29 -1.02 10.81 8.71
N HIS A 30 -0.21 10.71 7.65
CA HIS A 30 -0.12 11.77 6.63
C HIS A 30 -0.41 11.24 5.22
N GLN A 31 -1.69 11.30 4.85
CA GLN A 31 -2.22 10.80 3.58
C GLN A 31 -1.52 11.39 2.34
N PRO A 32 -1.18 12.69 2.25
CA PRO A 32 -0.50 13.23 1.06
C PRO A 32 0.88 12.59 0.83
N THR A 33 1.58 12.20 1.90
CA THR A 33 2.88 11.52 1.75
C THR A 33 2.67 10.09 1.26
N LEU A 34 1.66 9.39 1.76
CA LEU A 34 1.33 8.02 1.35
C LEU A 34 0.94 7.97 -0.14
N LEU A 35 0.20 8.95 -0.63
CA LEU A 35 -0.15 9.07 -2.04
C LEU A 35 1.06 9.26 -2.96
N ARG A 36 2.11 9.98 -2.50
CA ARG A 36 3.35 10.14 -3.27
C ARG A 36 4.06 8.81 -3.55
N HIS A 37 3.93 7.82 -2.67
CA HIS A 37 4.46 6.48 -2.92
C HIS A 37 3.72 5.75 -4.05
N LEU A 38 2.49 6.16 -4.38
CA LEU A 38 1.70 5.60 -5.48
C LEU A 38 1.95 6.29 -6.83
N GLU A 39 2.50 7.50 -6.86
CA GLU A 39 2.75 8.23 -8.11
C GLU A 39 3.65 7.44 -9.07
N GLY A 40 4.66 6.75 -8.54
CA GLY A 40 5.54 5.87 -9.34
C GLY A 40 4.84 4.59 -9.84
N LEU A 41 3.85 4.10 -9.10
CA LEU A 41 3.08 2.89 -9.44
C LEU A 41 2.04 3.15 -10.54
N SER A 42 1.41 4.32 -10.54
CA SER A 42 0.39 4.68 -11.54
C SER A 42 0.97 4.84 -12.95
N ARG A 43 2.26 5.17 -13.08
CA ARG A 43 2.89 5.52 -14.37
C ARG A 43 3.67 4.39 -15.06
N ARG A 44 3.60 3.14 -14.57
CA ARG A 44 4.33 2.02 -15.16
C ARG A 44 3.87 1.81 -16.62
N LYS A 45 4.80 1.98 -17.59
CA LYS A 45 4.57 1.94 -19.05
C LYS A 45 3.73 3.09 -19.64
N GLY A 46 3.68 4.26 -18.99
CA GLY A 46 3.05 5.46 -19.58
C GLY A 46 1.51 5.43 -19.63
N GLN A 47 0.87 4.38 -19.12
CA GLN A 47 -0.58 4.30 -18.99
C GLN A 47 -1.00 4.72 -17.58
N ALA A 48 -1.89 5.70 -17.49
CA ALA A 48 -2.50 6.08 -16.22
C ALA A 48 -3.39 4.93 -15.73
N ARG A 49 -3.08 4.36 -14.55
CA ARG A 49 -3.90 3.33 -13.92
C ARG A 49 -4.68 3.92 -12.76
N ALA A 50 -6.00 3.74 -12.78
CA ALA A 50 -6.87 4.05 -11.65
C ALA A 50 -6.66 3.05 -10.51
N PHE A 51 -6.83 3.51 -9.26
CA PHE A 51 -6.74 2.70 -8.05
C PHE A 51 -7.96 2.95 -7.16
N LEU A 52 -8.42 1.91 -6.48
CA LEU A 52 -9.38 2.02 -5.38
C LEU A 52 -8.58 2.15 -4.08
N ILE A 53 -8.59 3.34 -3.48
CA ILE A 53 -7.79 3.63 -2.29
C ILE A 53 -8.66 3.54 -1.04
N GLN A 54 -8.23 2.73 -0.08
CA GLN A 54 -8.78 2.66 1.26
C GLN A 54 -7.79 3.29 2.23
N PHE A 55 -8.22 4.33 2.94
CA PHE A 55 -7.43 4.94 4.00
C PHE A 55 -7.76 4.32 5.35
N VAL A 56 -6.72 4.17 6.17
CA VAL A 56 -6.77 3.63 7.52
C VAL A 56 -5.81 4.44 8.39
N GLU A 57 -6.23 4.79 9.59
CA GLU A 57 -5.38 5.51 10.54
C GLU A 57 -4.32 4.56 11.14
N ALA A 58 -3.19 5.11 11.59
CA ALA A 58 -2.19 4.31 12.30
C ALA A 58 -2.83 3.69 13.55
N GLY A 59 -2.81 2.35 13.66
CA GLY A 59 -3.44 1.62 14.78
C GLY A 59 -4.89 1.18 14.55
N CYS A 60 -5.51 1.51 13.42
CA CYS A 60 -6.87 1.02 13.12
C CYS A 60 -6.92 -0.49 12.87
N HIS A 61 -8.03 -1.13 13.27
CA HIS A 61 -8.28 -2.58 13.20
C HIS A 61 -8.19 -3.14 11.77
N LEU A 62 -7.00 -3.59 11.38
CA LEU A 62 -6.81 -4.37 10.15
C LEU A 62 -7.55 -5.72 10.20
N ALA A 63 -7.92 -6.16 11.41
CA ALA A 63 -8.73 -7.35 11.68
C ALA A 63 -10.06 -7.38 10.90
N GLN A 64 -10.69 -6.22 10.66
CA GLN A 64 -11.98 -6.14 9.96
C GLN A 64 -11.92 -6.53 8.47
N TYR A 65 -10.73 -6.49 7.88
CA TYR A 65 -10.56 -6.81 6.47
C TYR A 65 -10.46 -8.32 6.27
N GLY A 66 -11.12 -8.83 5.23
CA GLY A 66 -10.95 -10.22 4.79
C GLY A 66 -9.59 -10.47 4.13
N ASN A 67 -9.28 -11.76 3.93
CA ASN A 67 -8.02 -12.18 3.33
C ASN A 67 -7.91 -11.70 1.87
N ASP A 68 -6.69 -11.41 1.41
CA ASP A 68 -6.38 -11.00 0.03
C ASP A 68 -7.25 -9.87 -0.56
N ARG A 69 -7.81 -9.02 0.31
CA ARG A 69 -8.73 -7.93 -0.06
C ARG A 69 -8.01 -6.82 -0.82
N PHE A 70 -6.72 -6.63 -0.56
CA PHE A 70 -5.90 -5.58 -1.14
C PHE A 70 -4.80 -6.16 -2.03
N ASP A 71 -4.57 -5.48 -3.14
CA ASP A 71 -3.50 -5.83 -4.07
C ASP A 71 -2.16 -5.25 -3.59
N LEU A 72 -2.20 -4.07 -2.95
CA LEU A 72 -1.06 -3.42 -2.32
C LEU A 72 -1.48 -2.77 -0.99
N ALA A 73 -0.68 -2.91 0.05
CA ALA A 73 -0.76 -2.12 1.27
C ALA A 73 0.50 -1.27 1.45
N VAL A 74 0.34 0.04 1.64
CA VAL A 74 1.42 0.95 2.02
C VAL A 74 1.11 1.48 3.39
N ILE A 75 1.95 1.14 4.38
CA ILE A 75 1.77 1.61 5.75
C ILE A 75 3.00 2.37 6.23
N GLN A 76 2.77 3.38 7.08
CA GLN A 76 3.82 3.92 7.93
C GLN A 76 4.33 2.84 8.88
N ALA A 77 5.63 2.84 9.16
CA ALA A 77 6.24 1.91 10.09
C ALA A 77 5.49 1.92 11.44
N PRO A 78 4.97 0.76 11.88
CA PRO A 78 4.32 0.66 13.19
C PRO A 78 5.35 0.83 14.31
N VAL A 79 4.88 1.13 15.51
CA VAL A 79 5.72 1.09 16.71
C VAL A 79 6.17 -0.36 16.98
N PRO A 80 7.32 -0.58 17.66
CA PRO A 80 7.88 -1.93 17.84
C PRO A 80 6.90 -2.92 18.46
N ASP A 81 6.12 -2.47 19.45
CA ASP A 81 5.19 -3.32 20.21
C ASP A 81 4.02 -3.83 19.36
N GLU A 82 3.62 -3.09 18.33
CA GLU A 82 2.50 -3.42 17.42
C GLU A 82 2.98 -4.10 16.13
N ALA A 83 4.29 -4.13 15.88
CA ALA A 83 4.84 -4.51 14.58
C ALA A 83 4.46 -5.94 14.17
N ALA A 84 4.52 -6.89 15.11
CA ALA A 84 4.18 -8.28 14.84
C ALA A 84 2.71 -8.45 14.42
N GLU A 85 1.80 -7.80 15.13
CA GLU A 85 0.36 -7.85 14.84
C GLU A 85 0.05 -7.20 13.49
N VAL A 86 0.59 -6.00 13.26
CA VAL A 86 0.39 -5.27 12.00
C VAL A 86 0.93 -6.06 10.81
N ILE A 87 2.14 -6.62 10.91
CA ILE A 87 2.71 -7.45 9.84
C ILE A 87 1.86 -8.72 9.64
N GLY A 88 1.42 -9.37 10.72
CA GLY A 88 0.52 -10.53 10.64
C GLY A 88 -0.77 -10.21 9.90
N HIS A 89 -1.40 -9.07 10.19
CA HIS A 89 -2.56 -8.62 9.45
C HIS A 89 -2.25 -8.28 7.99
N LEU A 90 -1.14 -7.61 7.70
CA LEU A 90 -0.75 -7.27 6.32
C LEU A 90 -0.55 -8.50 5.45
N THR A 91 0.16 -9.52 5.94
CA THR A 91 0.39 -10.77 5.20
C THR A 91 -0.90 -11.50 4.85
N ARG A 92 -1.94 -11.32 5.67
CA ARG A 92 -3.26 -11.91 5.47
C ARG A 92 -4.11 -11.12 4.46
N ILE A 93 -4.13 -9.79 4.56
CA ILE A 93 -5.10 -8.95 3.83
C ILE A 93 -4.57 -8.41 2.50
N ALA A 94 -3.24 -8.38 2.31
CA ALA A 94 -2.60 -7.74 1.17
C ALA A 94 -1.66 -8.70 0.42
N ARG A 95 -1.75 -8.67 -0.91
CA ARG A 95 -0.90 -9.48 -1.80
C ARG A 95 0.53 -8.92 -1.92
N GLN A 96 0.68 -7.62 -1.69
CA GLN A 96 1.96 -6.92 -1.64
C GLN A 96 1.92 -5.89 -0.50
N GLY A 97 3.06 -5.68 0.15
CA GLY A 97 3.20 -4.74 1.26
C GLY A 97 4.42 -3.83 1.11
N LEU A 98 4.28 -2.57 1.53
CA LEU A 98 5.36 -1.60 1.65
C LEU A 98 5.27 -0.94 3.03
N ILE A 99 6.35 -1.04 3.81
CA ILE A 99 6.47 -0.33 5.08
C ILE A 99 7.38 0.87 4.87
N THR A 100 6.85 2.08 5.05
CA THR A 100 7.60 3.32 4.91
C THR A 100 8.14 3.74 6.27
N ARG A 101 9.46 3.73 6.42
CA ARG A 101 10.15 4.31 7.58
C ARG A 101 10.40 5.79 7.29
N ARG A 102 10.16 6.65 8.28
CA ARG A 102 10.58 8.05 8.28
C ARG A 102 11.77 8.21 9.19
#